data_AF-A0A1V2ZUW5-F1
#
_entry.id   AF-A0A1V2ZUW5-F1
#
_cell.length_a   1.000
_cell.length_b   1.000
_cell.length_c   1.000
_cell.angle_alpha   90.00
_cell.angle_beta   90.00
_cell.angle_gamma   90.00
#
_symmetry.space_group_name_H-M   'P 1'
#
loop_
_entity.id
_entity.type
_entity.pdbx_description
1 polymer ?
#
loop_
_entity_poly.entity_id
_entity_poly.type
_entity_poly.pdbx_seq_one_letter_code
_entity_poly.pdbx_strand_id
1 'polypeptide(L)'
;MPTWRFTGVCWVQGRQEWTLDPVTEEVRGVSFMLFMDESGQDHRHSPYEVLAGVCVEDRDLWNLVCEVQDAERTFFGQRISPDELELKGKKLLKRKTFRLAGQMEAITPERRAALARVCLEKGSRQRREDAGATGPTKEELTALAQAKIAFVGHLLEICARYRVRTFASIVDCEAPRPEGQLLRKDYAYLFERYYHFLEEQAESTMGVVVFDELEKVQAHILLGCQVTPD
;
A
#
# COMPACT_ATOMS: atom_id res chain seq x y z
N MET A 1 30.91 32.26 3.44
CA MET A 1 30.49 31.71 4.76
C MET A 1 29.72 32.79 5.49
N PRO A 2 28.45 32.55 5.92
CA PRO A 2 27.69 33.57 6.63
C PRO A 2 28.24 33.75 8.05
N THR A 3 28.49 35.01 8.44
CA THR A 3 28.98 35.37 9.77
C THR A 3 27.81 35.69 10.69
N TRP A 4 27.77 35.04 11.84
CA TRP A 4 26.75 35.24 12.87
C TRP A 4 27.26 36.22 13.92
N ARG A 5 26.40 37.14 14.39
CA ARG A 5 26.69 37.99 15.56
C ARG A 5 25.60 37.82 16.62
N PHE A 6 26.03 37.61 17.84
CA PHE A 6 25.17 37.49 19.02
C PHE A 6 25.13 38.83 19.75
N THR A 7 23.93 39.37 19.97
CA THR A 7 23.74 40.66 20.67
C THR A 7 23.23 40.51 22.10
N GLY A 8 23.40 39.32 22.69
CA GLY A 8 23.10 39.05 24.10
C GLY A 8 21.66 38.64 24.39
N VAL A 9 20.73 38.71 23.43
CA VAL A 9 19.34 38.23 23.60
C VAL A 9 18.78 37.45 22.40
N CYS A 10 19.42 37.49 21.22
CA CYS A 10 19.05 36.72 20.04
C CYS A 10 20.23 36.65 19.05
N TRP A 11 20.27 35.59 18.21
CA TRP A 11 21.14 35.54 17.04
C TRP A 11 20.43 36.21 15.85
N VAL A 12 21.03 37.25 15.27
CA VAL A 12 20.48 37.93 14.09
C VAL A 12 21.40 37.65 12.89
N GLN A 13 20.85 36.98 11.87
CA GLN A 13 21.48 36.83 10.57
C GLN A 13 21.22 38.11 9.75
N GLY A 14 22.25 38.67 9.13
CA GLY A 14 22.11 39.86 8.29
C GLY A 14 21.01 39.67 7.23
N ARG A 15 20.09 40.63 7.13
CA ARG A 15 18.97 40.64 6.17
C ARG A 15 19.48 40.38 4.75
N GLN A 16 19.25 39.16 4.26
CA GLN A 16 18.91 38.97 2.86
C GLN A 16 17.39 39.08 2.78
N GLU A 17 16.94 40.17 2.20
CA GLU A 17 15.57 40.35 1.77
C GLU A 17 15.35 39.38 0.60
N TRP A 18 14.69 38.26 0.89
CA TRP A 18 14.28 37.32 -0.14
C TRP A 18 13.12 37.95 -0.89
N THR A 19 13.39 38.67 -1.98
CA THR A 19 12.39 38.87 -3.02
C THR A 19 12.06 37.50 -3.57
N LEU A 20 10.86 37.01 -3.24
CA LEU A 20 10.28 35.82 -3.86
C LEU A 20 10.36 36.00 -5.37
N ASP A 21 11.09 35.11 -6.03
CA ASP A 21 11.12 34.99 -7.48
C ASP A 21 9.67 34.76 -7.95
N PRO A 22 9.13 35.52 -8.93
CA PRO A 22 7.78 35.31 -9.46
C PRO A 22 7.59 33.93 -10.13
N VAL A 23 8.65 33.11 -10.18
CA VAL A 23 8.62 31.70 -10.61
C VAL A 23 8.17 30.75 -9.48
N THR A 24 7.72 31.27 -8.34
CA THR A 24 6.91 30.53 -7.36
C THR A 24 5.42 30.81 -7.58
N GLU A 25 4.99 30.82 -8.83
CA GLU A 25 3.61 30.49 -9.14
C GLU A 25 3.42 29.05 -8.67
N GLU A 26 2.82 28.97 -7.48
CA GLU A 26 2.41 27.78 -6.78
C GLU A 26 1.96 26.73 -7.80
N VAL A 27 2.76 25.67 -8.00
CA VAL A 27 2.32 24.50 -8.77
C VAL A 27 1.21 23.86 -7.94
N ARG A 28 0.00 24.42 -8.03
CA ARG A 28 -1.25 23.88 -7.49
C ARG A 28 -1.76 22.75 -8.39
N GLY A 29 -0.85 21.99 -8.97
CA GLY A 29 -1.19 20.75 -9.66
C GLY A 29 -1.42 19.70 -8.60
N VAL A 30 -2.62 19.13 -8.55
CA VAL A 30 -2.84 17.91 -7.79
C VAL A 30 -2.11 16.79 -8.52
N SER A 31 -1.29 16.03 -7.81
CA SER A 31 -0.65 14.84 -8.38
C SER A 31 -1.23 13.59 -7.74
N PHE A 32 -1.41 12.53 -8.54
CA PHE A 32 -1.87 11.24 -8.06
C PHE A 32 -0.78 10.19 -8.23
N MET A 33 -0.62 9.36 -7.20
CA MET A 33 0.23 8.18 -7.23
C MET A 33 -0.65 6.97 -7.60
N LEU A 34 -0.37 6.37 -8.75
CA LEU A 34 -1.13 5.29 -9.37
C LEU A 34 -0.34 3.98 -9.25
N PHE A 35 -0.53 3.27 -8.15
CA PHE A 35 0.13 2.00 -7.89
C PHE A 35 -0.55 0.89 -8.69
N MET A 36 0.25 0.00 -9.28
CA MET A 36 -0.22 -1.15 -10.05
C MET A 36 0.36 -2.44 -9.49
N ASP A 37 -0.48 -3.47 -9.41
CA ASP A 37 -0.09 -4.82 -9.01
C ASP A 37 -0.79 -5.85 -9.91
N GLU A 38 -0.04 -6.91 -10.24
CA GLU A 38 -0.52 -8.01 -11.05
C GLU A 38 -1.10 -9.12 -10.16
N SER A 39 -2.35 -9.49 -10.39
CA SER A 39 -3.00 -10.58 -9.67
C SER A 39 -3.53 -11.67 -10.60
N GLY A 40 -3.43 -12.93 -10.17
CA GLY A 40 -4.03 -14.06 -10.90
C GLY A 40 -3.21 -14.63 -12.06
N GLN A 41 -1.94 -14.25 -12.22
CA GLN A 41 -1.04 -14.86 -13.22
C GLN A 41 -0.59 -16.29 -12.87
N ASP A 42 -0.99 -16.85 -11.73
CA ASP A 42 -0.65 -18.23 -11.35
C ASP A 42 -1.49 -19.30 -12.06
N HIS A 43 -2.53 -18.90 -12.80
CA HIS A 43 -3.41 -19.75 -13.63
C HIS A 43 -4.03 -20.94 -12.87
N ARG A 44 -4.05 -20.91 -11.53
CA ARG A 44 -4.47 -22.07 -10.72
C ARG A 44 -5.98 -22.18 -10.57
N HIS A 45 -6.61 -21.06 -10.26
CA HIS A 45 -8.01 -21.04 -9.83
C HIS A 45 -8.85 -19.95 -10.49
N SER A 46 -8.22 -18.99 -11.18
CA SER A 46 -8.92 -17.90 -11.86
C SER A 46 -8.92 -18.16 -13.36
N PRO A 47 -10.07 -18.11 -14.04
CA PRO A 47 -10.14 -18.13 -15.51
C PRO A 47 -9.71 -16.79 -16.14
N TYR A 48 -9.36 -15.79 -15.31
CA TYR A 48 -9.00 -14.46 -15.75
C TYR A 48 -7.66 -14.02 -15.14
N GLU A 49 -6.89 -13.27 -15.92
CA GLU A 49 -5.79 -12.44 -15.42
C GLU A 49 -6.36 -11.09 -14.98
N VAL A 50 -5.96 -10.62 -13.79
CA VAL A 50 -6.47 -9.37 -13.21
C VAL A 50 -5.31 -8.43 -12.92
N LEU A 51 -5.27 -7.32 -13.66
CA LEU A 51 -4.37 -6.23 -13.36
C LEU A 51 -5.12 -5.21 -12.50
N ALA A 52 -4.65 -4.96 -11.29
CA ALA A 52 -5.30 -4.06 -10.35
C ALA A 52 -4.42 -2.83 -10.10
N GLY A 53 -5.07 -1.74 -9.72
CA GLY A 53 -4.37 -0.54 -9.32
C GLY A 53 -5.07 0.21 -8.21
N VAL A 54 -4.30 0.97 -7.45
CA VAL A 54 -4.81 1.88 -6.43
C VAL A 54 -4.24 3.27 -6.62
N CYS A 55 -5.09 4.26 -6.46
CA CYS A 55 -4.76 5.67 -6.65
C CYS A 55 -4.95 6.42 -5.34
N VAL A 56 -3.94 7.24 -5.01
CA VAL A 56 -3.96 8.13 -3.85
C VAL A 56 -3.42 9.49 -4.27
N GLU A 57 -4.03 10.55 -3.75
CA GLU A 57 -3.49 11.91 -3.92
C GLU A 57 -2.12 12.02 -3.25
N ASP A 58 -1.15 12.66 -3.90
CA ASP A 58 0.23 12.75 -3.45
C ASP A 58 0.36 13.31 -2.01
N ARG A 59 -0.42 14.35 -1.69
CA ARG A 59 -0.47 14.98 -0.37
C ARG A 59 -0.99 14.06 0.74
N ASP A 60 -1.78 13.06 0.37
CA ASP A 60 -2.44 12.13 1.28
C ASP A 60 -1.65 10.84 1.46
N LEU A 61 -0.74 10.51 0.53
CA LEU A 61 -0.03 9.23 0.50
C LEU A 61 0.74 8.94 1.79
N TRP A 62 1.54 9.89 2.28
CA TRP A 62 2.34 9.66 3.49
C TRP A 62 1.46 9.49 4.73
N ASN A 63 0.40 10.30 4.86
CA ASN A 63 -0.55 10.24 5.96
C ASN A 63 -1.29 8.90 5.97
N LEU A 64 -1.72 8.44 4.80
CA LEU A 64 -2.29 7.11 4.60
C LEU A 64 -1.34 6.01 5.11
N VAL A 65 -0.07 6.04 4.68
CA VAL A 65 0.93 5.04 5.09
C VAL A 65 1.13 5.06 6.60
N CYS A 66 1.29 6.23 7.21
CA CYS A 66 1.43 6.37 8.66
C CYS A 66 0.23 5.78 9.39
N GLU A 67 -1.00 6.11 8.96
CA GLU A 67 -2.20 5.66 9.64
C GLU A 67 -2.44 4.16 9.50
N VAL A 68 -2.10 3.56 8.35
CA VAL A 68 -2.11 2.10 8.19
C VAL A 68 -1.12 1.44 9.15
N GLN A 69 0.09 1.99 9.29
CA GLN A 69 1.09 1.46 10.22
C GLN A 69 0.68 1.61 11.69
N ASP A 70 0.03 2.72 12.05
CA ASP A 70 -0.50 2.93 13.40
C ASP A 70 -1.70 2.01 13.69
N ALA A 71 -2.51 1.73 12.69
CA ALA A 71 -3.57 0.73 12.79
C ALA A 71 -3.01 -0.66 13.11
N GLU A 72 -1.88 -1.07 12.52
CA GLU A 72 -1.27 -2.36 12.88
C GLU A 72 -0.95 -2.44 14.38
N ARG A 73 -0.32 -1.39 14.91
CA ARG A 73 0.02 -1.31 16.35
C ARG A 73 -1.24 -1.34 17.20
N THR A 74 -2.29 -0.64 16.79
CA THR A 74 -3.57 -0.57 17.49
C THR A 74 -4.25 -1.94 17.56
N PHE A 75 -4.33 -2.67 16.45
CA PHE A 75 -5.07 -3.93 16.38
C PHE A 75 -4.27 -5.16 16.82
N PHE A 76 -2.95 -5.16 16.62
CA PHE A 76 -2.09 -6.31 16.91
C PHE A 76 -1.14 -6.10 18.09
N GLY A 77 -1.11 -4.89 18.68
CA GLY A 77 -0.17 -4.52 19.74
C GLY A 77 1.28 -4.37 19.28
N GLN A 78 1.55 -4.54 17.99
CA GLN A 78 2.87 -4.44 17.36
C GLN A 78 2.71 -4.31 15.84
N ARG A 79 3.77 -3.90 15.12
CA ARG A 79 3.80 -4.04 13.66
C ARG A 79 3.89 -5.50 13.26
N ILE A 80 3.09 -5.92 12.28
CA ILE A 80 3.07 -7.29 11.77
C ILE A 80 3.76 -7.44 10.43
N SER A 81 3.96 -6.32 9.74
CA SER A 81 4.91 -6.17 8.64
C SER A 81 6.20 -5.54 9.17
N PRO A 82 7.19 -6.34 9.63
CA PRO A 82 8.58 -5.87 9.65
C PRO A 82 9.03 -5.62 8.21
N ASP A 83 10.06 -4.80 8.04
CA ASP A 83 10.44 -4.08 6.80
C ASP A 83 10.65 -4.92 5.52
N GLU A 84 10.51 -6.25 5.57
CA GLU A 84 10.65 -7.20 4.45
C GLU A 84 9.43 -8.13 4.23
N LEU A 85 8.41 -8.09 5.09
CA LEU A 85 7.26 -9.01 5.03
C LEU A 85 5.98 -8.31 4.56
N GLU A 86 5.70 -8.47 3.28
CA GLU A 86 4.46 -8.03 2.63
C GLU A 86 3.23 -8.72 3.25
N LEU A 87 2.30 -7.92 3.76
CA LEU A 87 1.06 -8.39 4.36
C LEU A 87 0.01 -8.71 3.30
N LYS A 88 0.06 -9.91 2.74
CA LYS A 88 -0.94 -10.29 1.73
C LYS A 88 -2.33 -10.46 2.35
N GLY A 89 -3.35 -9.79 1.82
CA GLY A 89 -4.75 -9.92 2.27
C GLY A 89 -5.24 -11.38 2.31
N LYS A 90 -4.83 -12.20 1.34
CA LYS A 90 -5.11 -13.66 1.31
C LYS A 90 -4.52 -14.43 2.50
N LYS A 91 -3.52 -13.90 3.21
CA LYS A 91 -2.96 -14.46 4.46
C LYS A 91 -3.70 -13.98 5.69
N LEU A 92 -4.31 -12.79 5.66
CA LEU A 92 -5.12 -12.25 6.75
C LEU A 92 -6.51 -12.90 6.81
N LEU A 93 -7.24 -12.90 5.69
CA LEU A 93 -8.65 -13.26 5.62
C LEU A 93 -8.89 -14.65 5.01
N LYS A 94 -8.32 -15.69 5.63
CA LYS A 94 -8.62 -17.09 5.25
C LYS A 94 -9.85 -17.60 5.98
N ARG A 95 -10.49 -18.66 5.46
CA ARG A 95 -11.59 -19.38 6.13
C ARG A 95 -11.29 -19.73 7.60
N LYS A 96 -10.04 -20.09 7.90
CA LYS A 96 -9.57 -20.36 9.27
C LYS A 96 -9.67 -19.13 10.19
N THR A 97 -9.41 -17.92 9.68
CA THR A 97 -9.53 -16.67 10.43
C THR A 97 -10.96 -16.48 10.92
N PHE A 98 -11.96 -16.53 10.03
CA PHE A 98 -13.36 -16.39 10.44
C PHE A 98 -13.81 -17.50 11.41
N ARG A 99 -13.40 -18.75 11.17
CA ARG A 99 -13.70 -19.87 12.07
C ARG A 99 -13.14 -19.64 13.48
N LEU A 100 -11.89 -19.18 13.60
CA LEU A 100 -11.26 -18.90 14.90
C LEU A 100 -11.87 -17.66 15.56
N ALA A 101 -12.25 -16.63 14.80
CA ALA A 101 -12.84 -15.42 15.34
C ALA A 101 -14.21 -15.68 16.00
N GLY A 102 -15.01 -16.58 15.40
CA GLY A 102 -16.34 -16.95 15.90
C GLY A 102 -16.36 -18.04 16.98
N GLN A 103 -15.22 -18.51 17.48
CA GLN A 103 -15.18 -19.60 18.47
C GLN A 103 -15.43 -19.14 19.92
N MET A 104 -15.48 -17.83 20.16
CA MET A 104 -15.76 -17.15 21.43
C MET A 104 -16.46 -15.81 21.17
N GLU A 105 -17.01 -15.20 22.21
CA GLU A 105 -17.56 -13.84 22.14
C GLU A 105 -16.52 -12.79 21.76
N ALA A 106 -16.99 -11.59 21.41
CA ALA A 106 -16.14 -10.48 21.04
C ALA A 106 -15.24 -10.05 22.21
N ILE A 107 -13.93 -10.10 22.00
CA ILE A 107 -12.93 -9.64 22.97
C ILE A 107 -12.80 -8.12 22.83
N THR A 108 -12.76 -7.41 23.96
CA THR A 108 -12.61 -5.94 24.00
C THR A 108 -11.34 -5.50 23.25
N PRO A 109 -11.33 -4.32 22.61
CA PRO A 109 -10.22 -3.89 21.75
C PRO A 109 -8.84 -3.97 22.43
N GLU A 110 -8.73 -3.51 23.67
CA GLU A 110 -7.47 -3.45 24.42
C GLU A 110 -6.96 -4.86 24.75
N ARG A 111 -7.86 -5.71 25.24
CA ARG A 111 -7.53 -7.12 25.57
C ARG A 111 -7.21 -7.91 24.31
N ARG A 112 -7.94 -7.67 23.22
CA ARG A 112 -7.76 -8.31 21.92
C ARG A 112 -6.39 -7.98 21.33
N ALA A 113 -5.96 -6.72 21.36
CA ALA A 113 -4.65 -6.30 20.91
C ALA A 113 -3.52 -6.94 21.74
N ALA A 114 -3.67 -6.96 23.07
CA ALA A 114 -2.69 -7.59 23.97
C ALA A 114 -2.53 -9.09 23.71
N LEU A 115 -3.64 -9.82 23.55
CA LEU A 115 -3.63 -11.25 23.24
C LEU A 115 -3.13 -11.56 21.83
N ALA A 116 -3.48 -10.72 20.84
CA ALA A 116 -2.99 -10.86 19.48
C ALA A 116 -1.46 -10.72 19.43
N ARG A 117 -0.89 -9.76 20.16
CA ARG A 117 0.57 -9.61 20.32
C ARG A 117 1.20 -10.88 20.87
N VAL A 118 0.69 -11.39 22.00
CA VAL A 118 1.18 -12.63 22.62
C VAL A 118 1.09 -13.82 21.66
N CYS A 119 -0.02 -13.94 20.92
CA CYS A 119 -0.20 -14.99 19.92
C CYS A 119 0.88 -14.93 18.82
N LEU A 120 1.20 -13.73 18.34
CA LEU A 120 2.21 -13.51 17.30
C LEU A 120 3.62 -13.78 17.83
N GLU A 121 3.93 -13.33 19.04
CA GLU A 121 5.22 -13.59 19.72
C GLU A 121 5.46 -15.09 19.90
N LYS A 122 4.46 -15.82 20.44
CA LYS A 122 4.52 -17.28 20.59
C LYS A 122 4.67 -18.00 19.25
N GLY A 123 3.90 -17.58 18.24
CA GLY A 123 4.00 -18.15 16.89
C GLY A 123 5.37 -17.92 16.24
N SER A 124 6.01 -16.78 16.51
CA SER A 124 7.37 -16.49 16.04
C SER A 124 8.43 -17.31 16.76
N ARG A 125 8.35 -17.47 18.08
CA ARG A 125 9.26 -18.35 18.86
C ARG A 125 9.14 -19.81 18.43
N GLN A 126 7.92 -20.28 18.19
CA GLN A 126 7.69 -21.64 17.71
C GLN A 126 8.29 -21.87 16.31
N ARG A 127 8.21 -20.89 15.40
CA ARG A 127 8.84 -20.98 14.07
C ARG A 127 10.37 -20.99 14.11
N ARG A 128 10.98 -20.40 15.14
CA ARG A 128 12.43 -20.40 15.36
C ARG A 128 12.92 -21.64 16.10
N GLU A 129 12.01 -22.55 16.46
CA GLU A 129 12.30 -23.77 17.20
C GLU A 129 12.97 -23.51 18.56
N ASP A 130 12.62 -22.37 19.19
CA ASP A 130 13.17 -21.99 20.49
C ASP A 130 12.83 -23.06 21.55
N ALA A 131 13.85 -23.52 22.29
CA ALA A 131 13.67 -24.54 23.33
C ALA A 131 12.67 -24.07 24.40
N GLY A 132 11.61 -24.86 24.62
CA GLY A 132 10.54 -24.54 25.56
C GLY A 132 9.45 -23.60 25.02
N ALA A 133 9.41 -23.30 23.71
CA ALA A 133 8.33 -22.53 23.12
C ALA A 133 6.97 -23.22 23.28
N THR A 134 6.03 -22.53 23.93
CA THR A 134 4.64 -22.98 24.03
C THR A 134 3.83 -22.39 22.87
N GLY A 135 2.93 -23.22 22.33
CA GLY A 135 2.02 -22.78 21.26
C GLY A 135 0.97 -21.76 21.76
N PRO A 136 0.36 -21.00 20.85
CA PRO A 136 -0.72 -20.08 21.20
C PRO A 136 -1.95 -20.80 21.79
N THR A 137 -2.59 -20.19 22.78
CA THR A 137 -3.83 -20.71 23.41
C THR A 137 -5.05 -20.49 22.51
N LYS A 138 -6.18 -21.12 22.85
CA LYS A 138 -7.46 -20.90 22.16
C LYS A 138 -7.86 -19.41 22.19
N GLU A 139 -7.77 -18.76 23.35
CA GLU A 139 -8.12 -17.35 23.54
C GLU A 139 -7.22 -16.44 22.68
N GLU A 140 -5.91 -16.70 22.67
CA GLU A 140 -4.92 -15.97 21.86
C GLU A 140 -5.18 -16.12 20.35
N LEU A 141 -5.51 -17.33 19.90
CA LEU A 141 -5.88 -17.60 18.51
C LEU A 141 -7.20 -16.92 18.12
N THR A 142 -8.20 -16.91 19.00
CA THR A 142 -9.44 -16.14 18.80
C THR A 142 -9.13 -14.65 18.67
N ALA A 143 -8.35 -14.10 19.60
CA ALA A 143 -8.03 -12.68 19.64
C ALA A 143 -7.30 -12.22 18.38
N LEU A 144 -6.29 -12.97 17.94
CA LEU A 144 -5.59 -12.66 16.69
C LEU A 144 -6.53 -12.73 15.49
N ALA A 145 -7.45 -13.69 15.46
CA ALA A 145 -8.42 -13.81 14.37
C ALA A 145 -9.44 -12.66 14.34
N GLN A 146 -10.01 -12.28 15.49
CA GLN A 146 -10.88 -11.11 15.61
C GLN A 146 -10.12 -9.82 15.26
N ALA A 147 -8.85 -9.68 15.71
CA ALA A 147 -8.00 -8.53 15.40
C ALA A 147 -7.77 -8.37 13.90
N LYS A 148 -7.51 -9.46 13.16
CA LYS A 148 -7.34 -9.42 11.70
C LYS A 148 -8.59 -8.91 10.98
N ILE A 149 -9.77 -9.37 11.37
CA ILE A 149 -11.03 -8.95 10.75
C ILE A 149 -11.27 -7.47 11.05
N ALA A 150 -11.11 -7.05 12.30
CA ALA A 150 -11.31 -5.67 12.71
C ALA A 150 -10.29 -4.71 12.06
N PHE A 151 -9.02 -5.12 11.96
CA PHE A 151 -7.97 -4.39 11.26
C PHE A 151 -8.30 -4.18 9.78
N VAL A 152 -8.74 -5.22 9.06
CA VAL A 152 -9.11 -5.06 7.64
C VAL A 152 -10.34 -4.17 7.48
N GLY A 153 -11.33 -4.27 8.36
CA GLY A 153 -12.45 -3.33 8.37
C GLY A 153 -11.99 -1.89 8.52
N HIS A 154 -11.10 -1.63 9.48
CA HIS A 154 -10.54 -0.30 9.70
C HIS A 154 -9.63 0.17 8.55
N LEU A 155 -8.89 -0.73 7.91
CA LEU A 155 -8.10 -0.42 6.72
C LEU A 155 -8.99 0.08 5.58
N LEU A 156 -10.16 -0.53 5.37
CA LEU A 156 -11.11 -0.05 4.37
C LEU A 156 -11.68 1.35 4.74
N GLU A 157 -11.90 1.62 6.02
CA GLU A 157 -12.30 2.96 6.50
C GLU A 157 -11.19 4.00 6.29
N ILE A 158 -9.92 3.64 6.53
CA ILE A 158 -8.76 4.47 6.23
C ILE A 158 -8.73 4.77 4.72
N CYS A 159 -8.82 3.74 3.86
CA CYS A 159 -8.85 3.92 2.42
C CYS A 159 -10.00 4.85 1.96
N ALA A 160 -11.19 4.70 2.54
CA ALA A 160 -12.33 5.56 2.23
C ALA A 160 -12.08 7.01 2.64
N ARG A 161 -11.49 7.26 3.83
CA ARG A 161 -11.17 8.62 4.31
C ARG A 161 -10.14 9.33 3.43
N TYR A 162 -9.09 8.63 3.01
CA TYR A 162 -8.10 9.16 2.07
C TYR A 162 -8.55 9.08 0.60
N ARG A 163 -9.82 8.74 0.34
CA ARG A 163 -10.41 8.70 -1.01
C ARG A 163 -9.62 7.81 -1.97
N VAL A 164 -9.03 6.74 -1.47
CA VAL A 164 -8.29 5.76 -2.29
C VAL A 164 -9.24 5.21 -3.35
N ARG A 165 -8.85 5.33 -4.62
CA ARG A 165 -9.60 4.76 -5.74
C ARG A 165 -8.95 3.45 -6.16
N THR A 166 -9.77 2.44 -6.41
CA THR A 166 -9.32 1.14 -6.92
C THR A 166 -9.73 0.98 -8.37
N PHE A 167 -8.81 0.50 -9.19
CA PHE A 167 -9.02 0.20 -10.60
C PHE A 167 -8.71 -1.27 -10.83
N ALA A 168 -9.41 -1.88 -11.78
CA ALA A 168 -9.13 -3.24 -12.18
C ALA A 168 -9.40 -3.40 -13.67
N SER A 169 -8.52 -4.15 -14.31
CA SER A 169 -8.66 -4.65 -15.66
C SER A 169 -8.65 -6.17 -15.59
N ILE A 170 -9.65 -6.78 -16.24
CA ILE A 170 -9.86 -8.22 -16.21
C ILE A 170 -9.84 -8.70 -17.65
N VAL A 171 -8.96 -9.65 -17.95
CA VAL A 171 -8.84 -10.25 -19.28
C VAL A 171 -8.89 -11.76 -19.18
N ASP A 172 -9.39 -12.39 -20.23
CA ASP A 172 -9.32 -13.84 -20.40
C ASP A 172 -7.85 -14.28 -20.51
N CYS A 173 -7.48 -15.40 -19.87
CA CYS A 173 -6.11 -15.92 -19.93
C CYS A 173 -5.71 -16.34 -21.35
N GLU A 174 -6.69 -16.69 -22.20
CA GLU A 174 -6.50 -17.04 -23.61
C GLU A 174 -6.65 -15.83 -24.54
N ALA A 175 -6.76 -14.61 -23.99
CA ALA A 175 -6.85 -13.41 -24.81
C ALA A 175 -5.60 -13.29 -25.70
N PRO A 176 -5.77 -12.96 -27.01
CA PRO A 176 -4.64 -12.82 -27.92
C PRO A 176 -3.61 -11.83 -27.38
N ARG A 177 -2.37 -12.28 -27.23
CA ARG A 177 -1.24 -11.42 -26.86
C ARG A 177 -0.78 -10.67 -28.11
N PRO A 178 -0.64 -9.35 -28.04
CA PRO A 178 -0.23 -8.57 -29.21
C PRO A 178 1.23 -8.86 -29.57
N GLU A 179 1.54 -8.82 -30.86
CA GLU A 179 2.91 -8.92 -31.38
C GLU A 179 3.59 -7.54 -31.40
N GLY A 180 4.93 -7.51 -31.33
CA GLY A 180 5.71 -6.28 -31.44
C GLY A 180 5.72 -5.40 -30.19
N GLN A 181 5.62 -4.08 -30.37
CA GLN A 181 5.74 -3.04 -29.32
C GLN A 181 4.37 -2.55 -28.80
N LEU A 182 3.40 -3.45 -28.73
CA LEU A 182 2.04 -3.11 -28.29
C LEU A 182 1.81 -3.58 -26.85
N LEU A 183 1.10 -2.76 -26.07
CA LEU A 183 0.70 -3.12 -24.72
C LEU A 183 -0.32 -4.27 -24.74
N ARG A 184 -0.18 -5.21 -23.79
CA ARG A 184 -1.23 -6.20 -23.52
C ARG A 184 -2.55 -5.51 -23.16
N LYS A 185 -3.67 -6.18 -23.45
CA LYS A 185 -5.02 -5.62 -23.28
C LYS A 185 -5.32 -5.19 -21.84
N ASP A 186 -4.84 -5.95 -20.86
CA ASP A 186 -5.02 -5.65 -19.45
C ASP A 186 -4.39 -4.30 -19.08
N TYR A 187 -3.15 -4.05 -19.51
CA TYR A 187 -2.46 -2.77 -19.36
C TYR A 187 -3.16 -1.63 -20.10
N ALA A 188 -3.52 -1.84 -21.37
CA ALA A 188 -4.19 -0.82 -22.19
C ALA A 188 -5.51 -0.35 -21.54
N TYR A 189 -6.34 -1.29 -21.09
CA TYR A 189 -7.60 -0.97 -20.42
C TYR A 189 -7.38 -0.30 -19.07
N LEU A 190 -6.35 -0.70 -18.29
CA LEU A 190 -6.09 -0.03 -17.02
C LEU A 190 -5.61 1.41 -17.24
N PHE A 191 -4.72 1.64 -18.20
CA PHE A 191 -4.25 2.99 -18.53
C PHE A 191 -5.36 3.87 -19.11
N GLU A 192 -6.28 3.31 -19.90
CA GLU A 192 -7.48 4.02 -20.33
C GLU A 192 -8.33 4.46 -19.12
N ARG A 193 -8.48 3.60 -18.10
CA ARG A 193 -9.17 3.97 -16.86
C ARG A 193 -8.44 5.07 -16.09
N TYR A 194 -7.11 5.03 -16.02
CA TYR A 194 -6.32 6.09 -15.40
C TYR A 194 -6.45 7.41 -16.16
N TYR A 195 -6.40 7.36 -17.49
CA TYR A 195 -6.58 8.52 -18.35
C TYR A 195 -7.91 9.19 -18.09
N HIS A 196 -9.01 8.45 -18.17
CA HIS A 196 -10.34 9.01 -17.88
C HIS A 196 -10.47 9.55 -16.46
N PHE A 197 -9.90 8.86 -15.47
CA PHE A 197 -9.90 9.35 -14.10
C PHE A 197 -9.19 10.70 -13.97
N LEU A 198 -8.03 10.88 -14.61
CA LEU A 198 -7.24 12.12 -14.55
C LEU A 198 -7.91 13.26 -15.33
N GLU A 199 -8.51 12.97 -16.49
CA GLU A 199 -9.28 13.94 -17.28
C GLU A 199 -10.53 14.46 -16.55
N GLU A 200 -11.11 13.65 -15.66
CA GLU A 200 -12.21 14.07 -14.78
C GLU A 200 -11.75 14.98 -13.62
N GLN A 201 -10.43 15.13 -13.39
CA GLN A 201 -9.88 16.04 -12.37
C GLN A 201 -9.63 17.44 -12.95
N ALA A 202 -8.93 18.30 -12.21
CA ALA A 202 -8.55 19.62 -12.69
C ALA A 202 -7.58 19.50 -13.89
N GLU A 203 -7.63 20.47 -14.82
CA GLU A 203 -6.82 20.46 -16.05
C GLU A 203 -5.29 20.38 -15.84
N SER A 204 -4.81 20.74 -14.65
CA SER A 204 -3.39 20.67 -14.26
C SER A 204 -3.01 19.37 -13.51
N THR A 205 -3.91 18.40 -13.45
CA THR A 205 -3.70 17.16 -12.70
C THR A 205 -2.72 16.25 -13.43
N MET A 206 -1.74 15.72 -12.70
CA MET A 206 -0.79 14.73 -13.24
C MET A 206 -0.88 13.41 -12.48
N GLY A 207 -0.55 12.32 -13.16
CA GLY A 207 -0.47 10.98 -12.56
C GLY A 207 0.93 10.41 -12.69
N VAL A 208 1.45 9.81 -11.61
CA VAL A 208 2.68 9.02 -11.62
C VAL A 208 2.30 7.55 -11.44
N VAL A 209 2.58 6.73 -12.46
CA VAL A 209 2.34 5.29 -12.39
C VAL A 209 3.53 4.61 -11.70
N VAL A 210 3.22 3.85 -10.65
CA VAL A 210 4.19 3.12 -9.83
C VAL A 210 3.95 1.62 -10.02
N PHE A 211 4.97 0.91 -10.48
CA PHE A 211 4.95 -0.54 -10.67
C PHE A 211 5.60 -1.24 -9.47
N ASP A 212 5.05 -2.38 -9.06
CA ASP A 212 5.75 -3.26 -8.11
C ASP A 212 6.99 -3.87 -8.78
N GLU A 213 8.11 -3.91 -8.07
CA GLU A 213 9.42 -4.33 -8.59
C GLU A 213 9.53 -5.87 -8.68
N LEU A 214 8.64 -6.53 -9.42
CA LEU A 214 8.68 -8.00 -9.60
C LEU A 214 8.36 -8.42 -11.03
N GLU A 215 9.24 -8.03 -11.96
CA GLU A 215 10.03 -8.95 -12.78
C GLU A 215 10.78 -8.10 -13.82
N LYS A 216 12.13 -8.06 -13.74
CA LYS A 216 12.98 -7.38 -14.74
C LYS A 216 12.65 -7.76 -16.19
N VAL A 217 12.01 -8.92 -16.40
CA VAL A 217 11.55 -9.45 -17.69
C VAL A 217 10.27 -8.76 -18.18
N GLN A 218 9.34 -8.38 -17.30
CA GLN A 218 8.09 -7.69 -17.67
C GLN A 218 8.27 -6.17 -17.78
N ALA A 219 9.18 -5.58 -17.00
CA ALA A 219 9.59 -4.19 -17.20
C ALA A 219 10.16 -3.97 -18.62
N HIS A 220 10.80 -4.99 -19.22
CA HIS A 220 11.23 -4.94 -20.63
C HIS A 220 10.07 -4.96 -21.64
N ILE A 221 8.88 -5.44 -21.29
CA ILE A 221 7.70 -5.38 -22.17
C ILE A 221 7.18 -3.93 -22.27
N LEU A 222 7.29 -3.16 -21.18
CA LEU A 222 6.96 -1.72 -21.16
C LEU A 222 8.11 -0.86 -21.73
N LEU A 223 9.37 -1.21 -21.45
CA LEU A 223 10.57 -0.46 -21.90
C LEU A 223 11.02 -0.81 -23.32
N GLY A 224 10.64 -1.97 -23.87
CA GLY A 224 10.91 -2.38 -25.26
C GLY A 224 10.17 -1.53 -26.31
N CYS A 225 9.30 -0.62 -25.85
CA CYS A 225 8.63 0.40 -26.66
C CYS A 225 9.44 1.71 -26.75
N GLN A 226 10.64 1.81 -26.15
CA GLN A 226 11.50 3.00 -26.25
C GLN A 226 12.63 2.80 -27.27
N VAL A 227 12.43 3.42 -28.44
CA VAL A 227 13.41 3.99 -29.39
C VAL A 227 14.69 3.17 -29.62
N THR A 228 14.76 2.45 -30.74
CA THR A 228 16.04 2.28 -31.45
C THR A 228 16.34 3.58 -32.21
N PRO A 229 17.46 4.27 -31.93
CA PRO A 229 17.91 5.35 -32.80
C PRO A 229 18.43 4.73 -34.10
N ASP A 230 17.88 5.16 -35.23
CA ASP A 230 18.49 4.99 -36.56
C ASP A 230 19.78 5.81 -36.68
#